data_AF-Q8DQ01-F1
#
_entry.id   AF-Q8DQ01-F1
#
_cell.length_a   1.000
_cell.length_b   1.000
_cell.length_c   1.000
_cell.angle_alpha   90.00
_cell.angle_beta   90.00
_cell.angle_gamma   90.00
#
_symmetry.space_group_name_H-M   'P 1'
#
loop_
_entity.id
_entity.type
_entity.pdbx_description
1 polymer ?
#
loop_
_entity_poly.entity_id
_entity_poly.type
_entity_poly.pdbx_seq_one_letter_code
_entity_poly.pdbx_strand_id
1 'polypeptide(L)'
;MNQPLVLSFFHQAYYTRITAKGEKMKKLTIRDVADIAIVAAIYVVLTVTPPLNAISYGAYQFRISEMMNFMAFYNPKYIIGVTIGCMIANFFSFGLLDVFVGGGSTLVFLSLGVWLFAKYSKDYLFNGLIRKDHFFFSILFSISMFTIAAELNIVAELPFFLTWFTTGIGEFASLIIGAIIIGKIGRRIDLSK
;
A
#
# COMPACT_ATOMS: atom_id res chain seq x y z
N MET A 1 19.67 -7.63 -19.23
CA MET A 1 19.98 -6.98 -17.93
C MET A 1 19.00 -7.56 -16.92
N ASN A 2 19.47 -8.32 -15.92
CA ASN A 2 18.61 -8.91 -14.89
C ASN A 2 18.03 -7.78 -14.06
N GLN A 3 16.82 -7.33 -14.39
CA GLN A 3 16.11 -6.41 -13.51
C GLN A 3 15.92 -7.12 -12.15
N PRO A 4 16.15 -6.43 -11.02
CA PRO A 4 15.83 -6.95 -9.70
C PRO A 4 14.39 -7.49 -9.68
N LEU A 5 14.18 -8.64 -9.04
CA LEU A 5 12.85 -9.28 -8.93
C LEU A 5 11.77 -8.33 -8.41
N VAL A 6 12.16 -7.40 -7.53
CA VAL A 6 11.28 -6.36 -6.99
C VAL A 6 10.80 -5.40 -8.08
N LEU A 7 11.73 -4.91 -8.91
CA LEU A 7 11.42 -4.05 -10.04
C LEU A 7 10.64 -4.80 -11.12
N SER A 8 10.80 -6.12 -11.25
CA SER A 8 10.02 -6.90 -12.21
C SER A 8 8.54 -6.97 -11.82
N PHE A 9 8.20 -7.11 -10.52
CA PHE A 9 6.79 -7.03 -10.08
C PHE A 9 6.19 -5.65 -10.30
N PHE A 10 6.91 -4.58 -9.94
CA PHE A 10 6.46 -3.22 -10.21
C PHE A 10 6.26 -2.98 -11.72
N HIS A 11 7.26 -3.37 -12.52
CA HIS A 11 7.20 -3.25 -13.97
C HIS A 11 6.05 -4.06 -14.54
N GLN A 12 5.82 -5.29 -14.06
CA GLN A 12 4.73 -6.14 -14.52
C GLN A 12 3.36 -5.59 -14.11
N ALA A 13 3.20 -5.09 -12.88
CA ALA A 13 1.97 -4.44 -12.41
C ALA A 13 1.65 -3.20 -13.26
N TYR A 14 2.66 -2.35 -13.48
CA TYR A 14 2.55 -1.15 -14.30
C TYR A 14 2.26 -1.49 -15.78
N TYR A 15 3.03 -2.40 -16.36
CA TYR A 15 2.95 -2.81 -17.77
C TYR A 15 1.65 -3.56 -18.09
N THR A 16 1.21 -4.49 -17.23
CA THR A 16 -0.05 -5.24 -17.42
C THR A 16 -1.25 -4.29 -17.48
N ARG A 17 -1.25 -3.20 -16.69
CA ARG A 17 -2.34 -2.21 -16.71
C ARG A 17 -2.28 -1.27 -17.91
N ILE A 18 -1.08 -0.83 -18.29
CA ILE A 18 -0.87 0.04 -19.46
C ILE A 18 -1.28 -0.69 -20.75
N THR A 19 -0.84 -1.94 -20.91
CA THR A 19 -1.20 -2.77 -22.07
C THR A 19 -2.68 -3.15 -22.07
N ALA A 20 -3.29 -3.41 -20.90
CA ALA A 20 -4.73 -3.64 -20.79
C ALA A 20 -5.58 -2.41 -21.18
N LYS A 21 -5.05 -1.19 -21.02
CA LYS A 21 -5.68 0.05 -21.55
C LYS A 21 -5.38 0.30 -23.03
N GLY A 22 -4.58 -0.56 -23.68
CA GLY A 22 -4.10 -0.35 -25.06
C GLY A 22 -3.14 0.83 -25.21
N GLU A 23 -2.60 1.36 -24.10
CA GLU A 23 -1.71 2.51 -24.12
C GLU A 23 -0.25 2.06 -24.25
N LYS A 24 0.58 2.85 -24.94
CA LYS A 24 2.05 2.71 -24.79
C LYS A 24 2.47 3.24 -23.42
N MET A 25 3.63 2.79 -22.93
CA MET A 25 4.28 3.37 -21.75
C MET A 25 4.33 4.90 -21.86
N LYS A 26 3.41 5.59 -21.17
CA LYS A 26 3.40 7.05 -21.12
C LYS A 26 4.52 7.51 -20.21
N LYS A 27 5.25 8.55 -20.66
CA LYS A 27 6.12 9.32 -19.77
C LYS A 27 5.25 9.97 -18.70
N LEU A 28 5.70 9.98 -17.46
CA LEU A 28 5.01 10.69 -16.38
C LEU A 28 4.91 12.17 -16.77
N THR A 29 3.69 12.69 -16.76
CA THR A 29 3.43 14.11 -16.96
C THR A 29 3.69 14.88 -15.66
N ILE A 30 3.81 16.21 -15.74
CA ILE A 30 3.91 17.07 -14.55
C ILE A 30 2.71 16.84 -13.61
N ARG A 31 1.52 16.61 -14.19
CA ARG A 31 0.32 16.28 -13.44
C ARG A 31 0.46 14.95 -12.70
N ASP A 32 1.01 13.92 -13.34
CA ASP A 32 1.24 12.63 -12.68
C ASP A 32 2.19 12.75 -11.49
N VAL A 33 3.26 13.55 -11.64
CA VAL A 33 4.19 13.84 -10.55
C VAL A 33 3.50 14.57 -9.40
N ALA A 34 2.63 15.55 -9.71
CA ALA A 34 1.84 16.25 -8.69
C ALA A 34 0.88 15.29 -7.96
N ASP A 35 0.18 14.41 -8.69
CA ASP A 35 -0.73 13.42 -8.10
C ASP A 35 0.02 12.44 -7.19
N ILE A 36 1.20 11.97 -7.62
CA ILE A 36 2.10 11.12 -6.82
C ILE A 36 2.51 11.86 -5.53
N ALA A 37 2.91 13.13 -5.63
CA ALA A 37 3.32 13.93 -4.48
C ALA A 37 2.16 14.18 -3.50
N ILE A 38 0.94 14.40 -4.00
CA ILE A 38 -0.26 14.56 -3.16
C ILE A 38 -0.55 13.25 -2.40
N VAL A 39 -0.50 12.11 -3.07
CA VAL A 39 -0.72 10.80 -2.41
C VAL A 39 0.36 10.52 -1.36
N ALA A 40 1.63 10.80 -1.68
CA ALA A 40 2.72 10.69 -0.72
C ALA A 40 2.50 11.60 0.49
N ALA A 41 2.09 12.85 0.28
CA ALA A 41 1.80 13.80 1.35
C ALA A 41 0.64 13.35 2.23
N ILE A 42 -0.46 12.86 1.64
CA ILE A 42 -1.60 12.31 2.38
C ILE A 42 -1.16 11.12 3.23
N TYR A 43 -0.36 10.21 2.66
CA TYR A 43 0.17 9.06 3.40
C TYR A 43 0.97 9.53 4.63
N VAL A 44 1.89 10.49 4.45
CA VAL A 44 2.72 11.03 5.54
C VAL A 44 1.85 11.66 6.62
N VAL A 45 0.88 12.49 6.24
CA VAL A 45 -0.06 13.13 7.19
C VAL A 45 -0.84 12.07 7.98
N LEU A 46 -1.38 11.05 7.30
CA LEU A 46 -2.13 9.98 7.97
C LEU A 46 -1.28 9.15 8.93
N THR A 47 0.05 9.12 8.75
CA THR A 47 0.96 8.32 9.58
C THR A 47 1.58 9.13 10.72
N VAL A 48 1.95 10.39 10.48
CA VAL A 48 2.75 11.20 11.42
C VAL A 48 1.89 12.12 12.29
N THR A 49 0.69 12.51 11.85
CA THR A 49 -0.14 13.47 12.59
C THR A 49 -0.79 12.84 13.84
N PRO A 50 -0.60 13.39 15.06
CA PRO A 50 -1.33 12.96 16.24
C PRO A 50 -2.84 13.24 16.12
N PRO A 51 -3.72 12.35 16.61
CA PRO A 51 -3.43 11.11 17.36
C PRO A 51 -3.21 9.87 16.47
N LEU A 52 -3.21 10.00 15.14
CA LEU A 52 -3.09 8.86 14.22
C LEU A 52 -1.73 8.16 14.35
N ASN A 53 -0.67 8.91 14.65
CA ASN A 53 0.65 8.35 14.89
C ASN A 53 0.68 7.36 16.07
N ALA A 54 -0.02 7.65 17.16
CA ALA A 54 -0.03 6.79 18.36
C ALA A 54 -0.65 5.41 18.09
N ILE A 55 -1.56 5.34 17.11
CA ILE A 55 -2.20 4.10 16.68
C ILE A 55 -1.39 3.43 15.57
N SER A 56 -0.58 4.19 14.82
CA SER A 56 0.22 3.66 13.70
C SER A 56 1.45 2.88 14.15
N TYR A 57 1.82 2.95 15.44
CA TYR A 57 3.09 2.45 15.96
C TYR A 57 2.94 1.63 17.25
N GLY A 58 3.87 0.69 17.50
CA GLY A 58 3.88 -0.19 18.69
C GLY A 58 3.54 -1.66 18.42
N ALA A 59 3.11 -2.43 19.43
CA ALA A 59 2.71 -3.83 19.22
C ALA A 59 1.30 -3.97 18.63
N TYR A 60 0.43 -3.01 18.90
CA TYR A 60 -0.96 -2.95 18.39
C TYR A 60 -1.07 -1.79 17.41
N GLN A 61 -0.74 -2.03 16.14
CA GLN A 61 -0.72 -0.98 15.11
C GLN A 61 -1.93 -1.07 14.19
N PHE A 62 -2.60 0.07 13.94
CA PHE A 62 -3.50 0.23 12.81
C PHE A 62 -2.91 1.28 11.88
N ARG A 63 -2.37 0.84 10.75
CA ARG A 63 -1.85 1.75 9.73
C ARG A 63 -2.99 2.22 8.84
N ILE A 64 -3.57 3.35 9.23
CA ILE A 64 -4.64 4.00 8.46
C ILE A 64 -4.11 4.46 7.10
N SER A 65 -2.85 4.88 7.03
CA SER A 65 -2.19 5.30 5.79
C SER A 65 -2.10 4.19 4.74
N GLU A 66 -2.03 2.92 5.13
CA GLU A 66 -1.96 1.78 4.20
C GLU A 66 -3.24 1.60 3.38
N MET A 67 -4.36 2.22 3.76
CA MET A 67 -5.54 2.25 2.89
C MET A 67 -5.26 2.93 1.53
N MET A 68 -4.27 3.83 1.47
CA MET A 68 -3.86 4.50 0.24
C MET A 68 -3.34 3.51 -0.81
N ASN A 69 -2.88 2.32 -0.40
CA ASN A 69 -2.50 1.23 -1.30
C ASN A 69 -3.60 0.91 -2.33
N PHE A 70 -4.88 1.02 -1.94
CA PHE A 70 -5.97 0.76 -2.87
C PHE A 70 -6.02 1.72 -4.06
N MET A 71 -5.46 2.93 -3.95
CA MET A 71 -5.36 3.84 -5.10
C MET A 71 -4.52 3.23 -6.23
N ALA A 72 -3.49 2.44 -5.91
CA ALA A 72 -2.67 1.75 -6.89
C ALA A 72 -3.47 0.76 -7.77
N PHE A 73 -4.60 0.27 -7.29
CA PHE A 73 -5.51 -0.57 -8.07
C PHE A 73 -6.29 0.20 -9.14
N TYR A 74 -6.41 1.53 -9.01
CA TYR A 74 -7.02 2.41 -9.99
C TYR A 74 -5.99 2.96 -10.99
N ASN A 75 -4.80 3.33 -10.50
CA ASN A 75 -3.69 3.78 -11.34
C ASN A 75 -2.35 3.33 -10.73
N PRO A 76 -1.52 2.54 -11.46
CA PRO A 76 -0.27 2.02 -10.92
C PRO A 76 0.77 3.11 -10.61
N LYS A 77 0.59 4.35 -11.09
CA LYS A 77 1.46 5.48 -10.69
C LYS A 77 1.45 5.72 -9.18
N TYR A 78 0.33 5.42 -8.51
CA TYR A 78 0.20 5.60 -7.07
C TYR A 78 1.00 4.58 -6.25
N ILE A 79 1.51 3.50 -6.85
CA ILE A 79 2.49 2.63 -6.18
C ILE A 79 3.69 3.48 -5.74
N ILE A 80 4.18 4.35 -6.64
CA ILE A 80 5.30 5.25 -6.36
C ILE A 80 4.93 6.23 -5.23
N GLY A 81 3.73 6.83 -5.30
CA GLY A 81 3.27 7.80 -4.30
C GLY A 81 3.19 7.20 -2.90
N VAL A 82 2.59 6.01 -2.78
CA VAL A 82 2.45 5.33 -1.48
C VAL A 82 3.80 4.84 -0.96
N THR A 83 4.66 4.28 -1.82
CA THR A 83 6.02 3.89 -1.39
C THR A 83 6.83 5.08 -0.90
N ILE A 84 6.84 6.20 -1.64
CA ILE A 84 7.55 7.41 -1.21
C ILE A 84 6.94 7.96 0.09
N GLY A 85 5.62 7.98 0.21
CA GLY A 85 4.93 8.39 1.44
C GLY A 85 5.33 7.54 2.64
N CYS A 86 5.37 6.22 2.48
CA CYS A 86 5.82 5.27 3.50
C CYS A 86 7.27 5.52 3.91
N MET A 87 8.18 5.64 2.94
CA MET A 87 9.59 5.93 3.20
C MET A 87 9.78 7.26 3.95
N ILE A 88 9.05 8.31 3.58
CA ILE A 88 9.12 9.60 4.26
C ILE A 88 8.55 9.50 5.67
N ALA A 89 7.40 8.84 5.85
CA ALA A 89 6.77 8.68 7.16
C ALA A 89 7.69 7.93 8.15
N ASN A 90 8.33 6.85 7.69
CA ASN A 90 9.24 6.04 8.50
C ASN A 90 10.53 6.80 8.86
N PHE A 91 10.99 7.69 7.98
CA PHE A 91 12.12 8.58 8.25
C PHE A 91 11.85 9.50 9.46
N PHE A 92 10.59 9.90 9.68
CA PHE A 92 10.21 10.72 10.84
C PHE A 92 10.04 9.93 12.13
N SER A 93 9.91 8.59 12.10
CA SER A 93 9.42 7.84 13.26
C SER A 93 10.35 6.75 13.81
N PHE A 94 10.90 5.83 12.99
CA PHE A 94 11.62 4.65 13.49
C PHE A 94 13.05 4.49 12.97
N GLY A 95 13.52 5.43 12.13
CA GLY A 95 14.90 5.49 11.66
C GLY A 95 15.10 4.88 10.27
N LEU A 96 16.35 4.90 9.81
CA LEU A 96 16.72 4.53 8.43
C LEU A 96 16.37 3.07 8.07
N LEU A 97 16.34 2.15 9.05
CA LEU A 97 16.05 0.74 8.78
C LEU A 97 14.60 0.54 8.32
N ASP A 98 13.64 1.15 9.00
CA ASP A 98 12.20 1.10 8.66
C ASP A 98 11.91 1.77 7.31
N VAL A 99 12.72 2.76 6.91
CA VAL A 99 12.62 3.37 5.57
C VAL A 99 12.88 2.32 4.48
N PHE A 100 13.90 1.48 4.65
CA PHE A 100 14.26 0.46 3.65
C PHE A 100 13.39 -0.78 3.76
N VAL A 101 13.16 -1.29 4.97
CA VAL A 101 12.37 -2.51 5.20
C VAL A 101 10.89 -2.24 4.96
N GLY A 102 10.32 -1.21 5.59
CA GLY A 102 8.95 -0.77 5.38
C GLY A 102 8.71 -0.37 3.93
N GLY A 103 9.44 0.64 3.42
CA GLY A 103 9.27 1.10 2.05
C GLY A 103 9.51 0.01 0.99
N GLY A 104 10.51 -0.84 1.18
CA GLY A 104 10.80 -1.98 0.31
C GLY A 104 9.68 -3.02 0.33
N SER A 105 9.18 -3.36 1.52
CA SER A 105 8.06 -4.31 1.67
C SER A 105 6.78 -3.76 1.02
N THR A 106 6.41 -2.50 1.28
CA THR A 106 5.26 -1.86 0.65
C THR A 106 5.41 -1.89 -0.87
N LEU A 107 6.56 -1.51 -1.43
CA LEU A 107 6.78 -1.57 -2.88
C LEU A 107 6.56 -2.99 -3.43
N VAL A 108 7.17 -4.01 -2.80
CA VAL A 108 7.08 -5.41 -3.24
C VAL A 108 5.65 -5.93 -3.17
N PHE A 109 5.03 -5.88 -1.99
CA PHE A 109 3.72 -6.48 -1.76
C PHE A 109 2.60 -5.69 -2.42
N LEU A 110 2.71 -4.36 -2.53
CA LEU A 110 1.78 -3.54 -3.29
C LEU A 110 1.85 -3.89 -4.78
N SER A 111 3.06 -3.92 -5.35
CA SER A 111 3.24 -4.27 -6.77
C SER A 111 2.76 -5.69 -7.06
N LEU A 112 3.11 -6.65 -6.20
CA LEU A 112 2.67 -8.04 -6.30
C LEU A 112 1.15 -8.15 -6.20
N GLY A 113 0.54 -7.47 -5.22
CA GLY A 113 -0.90 -7.47 -5.01
C GLY A 113 -1.68 -6.85 -6.17
N VAL A 114 -1.21 -5.72 -6.70
CA VAL A 114 -1.78 -5.12 -7.91
C VAL A 114 -1.65 -6.08 -9.08
N TRP A 115 -0.48 -6.68 -9.29
CA TRP A 115 -0.27 -7.62 -10.40
C TRP A 115 -1.20 -8.86 -10.29
N LEU A 116 -1.32 -9.47 -9.11
CA LEU A 116 -2.11 -10.68 -8.89
C LEU A 116 -3.62 -10.42 -8.93
N PHE A 117 -4.07 -9.33 -8.32
CA PHE A 117 -5.49 -9.11 -8.03
C PHE A 117 -6.17 -8.07 -8.91
N ALA A 118 -5.42 -7.25 -9.67
CA ALA A 118 -6.00 -6.27 -10.60
C ALA A 118 -7.06 -6.84 -11.54
N LYS A 119 -6.95 -8.12 -11.93
CA LYS A 119 -7.92 -8.81 -12.79
C LYS A 119 -9.32 -8.96 -12.17
N TYR A 120 -9.43 -8.93 -10.84
CA TYR A 120 -10.70 -9.04 -10.11
C TYR A 120 -11.37 -7.69 -9.85
N SER A 121 -10.89 -6.60 -10.47
CA SER A 121 -11.40 -5.24 -10.22
C SER A 121 -12.85 -5.00 -10.64
N LYS A 122 -13.43 -5.88 -11.47
CA LYS A 122 -14.82 -5.79 -11.95
C LYS A 122 -15.83 -6.44 -10.99
N ASP A 123 -15.35 -7.30 -10.10
CA ASP A 123 -16.19 -8.09 -9.23
C ASP A 123 -16.30 -7.46 -7.84
N TYR A 124 -17.49 -7.56 -7.25
CA TYR A 124 -17.74 -7.10 -5.89
C TYR A 124 -18.17 -8.25 -4.97
N LEU A 125 -17.89 -8.06 -3.69
CA LEU A 125 -18.34 -8.87 -2.56
C LEU A 125 -19.34 -8.05 -1.73
N PHE A 126 -20.10 -8.73 -0.86
CA PHE A 126 -21.02 -8.12 0.09
C PHE A 126 -21.97 -7.09 -0.56
N ASN A 127 -22.74 -7.54 -1.56
CA ASN A 127 -23.75 -6.72 -2.23
C ASN A 127 -23.21 -5.41 -2.86
N GLY A 128 -21.98 -5.42 -3.36
CA GLY A 128 -21.39 -4.25 -4.00
C GLY A 128 -20.62 -3.32 -3.05
N LEU A 129 -20.37 -3.74 -1.81
CA LEU A 129 -19.69 -2.92 -0.80
C LEU A 129 -18.16 -2.92 -0.99
N ILE A 130 -17.56 -4.10 -1.18
CA ILE A 130 -16.09 -4.27 -1.26
C ILE A 130 -15.73 -4.88 -2.61
N ARG A 131 -14.72 -4.35 -3.30
CA ARG A 131 -14.21 -4.97 -4.53
C ARG A 131 -13.41 -6.23 -4.21
N LYS A 132 -13.53 -7.28 -5.03
CA LYS A 132 -12.80 -8.55 -4.81
C LYS A 132 -11.29 -8.37 -4.76
N ASP A 133 -10.74 -7.49 -5.61
CA ASP A 133 -9.32 -7.23 -5.64
C ASP A 133 -8.81 -6.56 -4.36
N HIS A 134 -9.56 -5.59 -3.82
CA HIS A 134 -9.24 -4.97 -2.53
C HIS A 134 -9.30 -6.00 -1.39
N PHE A 135 -10.28 -6.91 -1.40
CA PHE A 135 -10.40 -7.94 -0.37
C PHE A 135 -9.21 -8.91 -0.39
N PHE A 136 -8.85 -9.46 -1.56
CA PHE A 136 -7.69 -10.34 -1.68
C PHE A 136 -6.37 -9.63 -1.38
N PHE A 137 -6.25 -8.36 -1.79
CA PHE A 137 -5.11 -7.53 -1.42
C PHE A 137 -4.99 -7.39 0.08
N SER A 138 -6.09 -7.12 0.78
CA SER A 138 -6.10 -6.98 2.25
C SER A 138 -5.53 -8.22 2.92
N ILE A 139 -5.93 -9.42 2.48
CA ILE A 139 -5.39 -10.68 3.03
C ILE A 139 -3.89 -10.80 2.76
N LEU A 140 -3.45 -10.58 1.52
CA LEU A 140 -2.03 -10.69 1.15
C LEU A 140 -1.16 -9.70 1.94
N PHE A 141 -1.63 -8.46 2.07
CA PHE A 141 -0.88 -7.40 2.73
C PHE A 141 -0.86 -7.59 4.25
N SER A 142 -1.95 -8.08 4.86
CA SER A 142 -1.95 -8.46 6.28
C SER A 142 -1.00 -9.62 6.58
N ILE A 143 -0.90 -10.62 5.68
CA ILE A 143 0.11 -11.69 5.84
C ILE A 143 1.51 -11.07 5.78
N SER A 144 1.74 -10.13 4.87
CA SER A 144 3.04 -9.47 4.67
C SER A 144 3.57 -8.74 5.92
N MET A 145 2.74 -8.50 6.94
CA MET A 145 3.16 -7.94 8.24
C MET A 145 4.25 -8.75 8.95
N PHE A 146 4.57 -9.96 8.49
CA PHE A 146 5.72 -10.70 9.02
C PHE A 146 7.04 -9.93 8.81
N THR A 147 7.16 -9.10 7.76
CA THR A 147 8.38 -8.30 7.51
C THR A 147 8.58 -7.25 8.59
N ILE A 148 7.51 -6.52 8.91
CA ILE A 148 7.47 -5.52 9.97
C ILE A 148 7.64 -6.19 11.34
N ALA A 149 6.99 -7.32 11.57
CA ALA A 149 7.13 -8.05 12.83
C ALA A 149 8.56 -8.56 13.04
N ALA A 150 9.26 -8.98 11.98
CA ALA A 150 10.67 -9.36 12.06
C ALA A 150 11.55 -8.15 12.41
N GLU A 151 11.29 -6.98 11.81
CA GLU A 151 11.98 -5.75 12.16
C GLU A 151 11.76 -5.36 13.62
N LEU A 152 10.52 -5.35 14.11
CA LEU A 152 10.20 -5.02 15.50
C LEU A 152 10.75 -6.05 16.49
N ASN A 153 10.87 -7.31 16.09
CA ASN A 153 11.53 -8.34 16.90
C ASN A 153 13.03 -8.08 17.05
N ILE A 154 13.69 -7.56 16.02
CA ILE A 154 15.13 -7.26 16.04
C ILE A 154 15.41 -5.91 16.73
N VAL A 155 14.61 -4.89 16.44
CA VAL A 155 14.88 -3.50 16.86
C VAL A 155 14.29 -3.18 18.24
N ALA A 156 13.09 -3.69 18.53
CA ALA A 156 12.35 -3.39 19.76
C ALA A 156 12.22 -4.62 20.68
N GLU A 157 12.89 -5.73 20.36
CA GLU A 157 12.88 -6.99 21.12
C GLU A 157 11.47 -7.54 21.40
N LEU A 158 10.50 -7.17 20.55
CA LEU A 158 9.11 -7.60 20.70
C LEU A 158 8.91 -9.06 20.25
N PRO A 159 8.00 -9.82 20.88
CA PRO A 159 7.77 -11.22 20.51
C PRO A 159 7.20 -11.34 19.08
N PHE A 160 7.99 -11.92 18.17
CA PHE A 160 7.69 -12.00 16.74
C PHE A 160 6.26 -12.48 16.44
N PHE A 161 5.84 -13.64 16.94
CA PHE A 161 4.55 -14.22 16.61
C PHE A 161 3.37 -13.39 17.11
N LEU A 162 3.48 -12.81 18.31
CA LEU A 162 2.43 -11.97 18.87
C LEU A 162 2.34 -10.67 18.08
N THR A 163 3.48 -10.00 17.84
CA THR A 163 3.54 -8.77 17.06
C THR A 163 3.02 -8.99 15.63
N TRP A 164 3.40 -10.08 14.98
CA TRP A 164 2.88 -10.42 13.65
C TRP A 164 1.36 -10.61 13.66
N PHE A 165 0.83 -11.33 14.65
CA PHE A 165 -0.60 -11.58 14.76
C PHE A 165 -1.39 -10.30 15.05
N THR A 166 -0.93 -9.48 15.98
CA THR A 166 -1.62 -8.23 16.37
C THR A 166 -1.56 -7.18 15.26
N THR A 167 -0.39 -6.97 14.65
CA THR A 167 -0.23 -6.04 13.51
C THR A 167 -0.95 -6.55 12.27
N GLY A 168 -0.93 -7.86 12.00
CA GLY A 168 -1.67 -8.48 10.90
C GLY A 168 -3.18 -8.26 11.01
N ILE A 169 -3.76 -8.40 12.21
CA ILE A 169 -5.17 -8.11 12.46
C ILE A 169 -5.47 -6.62 12.32
N GLY A 170 -4.64 -5.76 12.89
CA GLY A 170 -4.80 -4.31 12.80
C GLY A 170 -4.76 -3.81 11.36
N GLU A 171 -3.82 -4.33 10.57
CA GLU A 171 -3.70 -4.08 9.14
C GLU A 171 -4.91 -4.61 8.38
N PHE A 172 -5.37 -5.82 8.68
CA PHE A 172 -6.55 -6.36 8.01
C PHE A 172 -7.78 -5.49 8.25
N ALA A 173 -7.98 -5.05 9.50
CA ALA A 173 -9.07 -4.16 9.86
C ALA A 173 -8.97 -2.79 9.16
N SER A 174 -7.77 -2.17 9.16
CA SER A 174 -7.56 -0.87 8.50
C SER A 174 -7.79 -0.97 7.00
N LEU A 175 -7.34 -2.05 6.36
CA LEU A 175 -7.51 -2.28 4.93
C LEU A 175 -8.96 -2.61 4.55
N ILE A 176 -9.72 -3.33 5.37
CA ILE A 176 -11.15 -3.54 5.10
C ILE A 176 -11.92 -2.21 5.16
N ILE A 177 -11.66 -1.39 6.16
CA ILE A 177 -12.23 -0.03 6.25
C ILE A 177 -11.78 0.80 5.04
N GLY A 178 -10.49 0.74 4.73
CA GLY A 178 -9.87 1.38 3.58
C GLY A 178 -10.51 0.99 2.25
N ALA A 179 -10.82 -0.30 2.06
CA ALA A 179 -11.43 -0.82 0.85
C ALA A 179 -12.83 -0.22 0.63
N ILE A 180 -13.59 -0.03 1.72
CA ILE A 180 -14.90 0.63 1.68
C ILE A 180 -14.74 2.13 1.38
N ILE A 181 -13.83 2.81 2.08
CA ILE A 181 -13.59 4.26 1.93
C ILE A 181 -13.12 4.58 0.51
N ILE A 182 -12.05 3.91 0.04
CA ILE A 182 -11.49 4.12 -1.30
C ILE A 182 -12.48 3.65 -2.37
N GLY A 183 -13.24 2.58 -2.12
CA GLY A 183 -14.33 2.17 -2.99
C GLY A 183 -15.37 3.28 -3.18
N LYS A 184 -15.75 3.98 -2.10
CA LYS A 184 -16.66 5.14 -2.16
C LYS A 184 -16.01 6.36 -2.82
N ILE A 185 -14.77 6.68 -2.49
CA ILE A 185 -14.02 7.80 -3.08
C ILE A 185 -13.86 7.59 -4.58
N GLY A 186 -13.50 6.39 -5.03
CA GLY A 186 -13.33 6.06 -6.45
C GLY A 186 -14.62 6.12 -7.26
N ARG A 187 -15.80 6.15 -6.61
CA ARG A 187 -17.09 6.43 -7.29
C ARG A 187 -17.36 7.94 -7.44
N ARG A 188 -16.62 8.80 -6.74
CA ARG A 188 -16.79 10.26 -6.71
C ARG A 188 -15.66 11.01 -7.39
N ILE A 189 -14.44 10.47 -7.29
CA ILE A 189 -13.22 11.01 -7.86
C ILE A 189 -12.67 9.96 -8.81
N ASP A 190 -12.34 10.39 -10.03
CA ASP A 190 -11.73 9.52 -11.03
C ASP A 190 -10.25 9.31 -10.72
N LEU A 191 -9.98 8.28 -9.92
CA LEU A 191 -8.63 7.83 -9.54
C LEU A 191 -7.88 7.13 -10.69
N SER A 192 -8.50 6.98 -11.87
CA SER A 192 -7.87 6.27 -13.00
C SER A 192 -7.03 7.18 -13.90
N LYS A 193 -7.09 8.49 -13.64
CA LYS A 193 -6.37 9.55 -14.34
C LYS A 193 -4.98 9.79 -13.76
#